data_AF-A0A950MPU4-F1
#
_entry.id   AF-A0A950MPU4-F1
#
_cell.length_a   1.000
_cell.length_b   1.000
_cell.length_c   1.000
_cell.angle_alpha   90.00
_cell.angle_beta   90.00
_cell.angle_gamma   90.00
#
_symmetry.space_group_name_H-M   'P 1'
#
loop_
_entity.id
_entity.type
_entity.pdbx_description
1 polymer ?
#
loop_
_entity_poly.entity_id
_entity_poly.type
_entity_poly.pdbx_seq_one_letter_code
_entity_poly.pdbx_strand_id
1 'polypeptide(L)'
;MGLPGAGKTTLAAGLAPRLNAVHFNADEVRKNVNKDLGFSESDRVEHAHRMGWLCDQVVKVGGFAVADFICPTPETRAAFTEGGEAFVVWVDRIRKGRFEDTNRMFVPPEKYDLRVPAEGTPEYWIDQIAQSVRPVFDAKKPTALFIGRYQPFHDGHRALIVEGLRRVGQVCIGVRDTAGLDEKNPFGFEHVRARIEHALREYEGRFTVVPLPNLSHVFYGRDVGYKVERIDLDDALQAISATSVRSRLFDAQGSA
;
A
#
# COMPACT_ATOMS: atom_id res chain seq x y z
N MET A 1 -6.94 4.34 -15.95
CA MET A 1 -8.11 4.57 -16.82
C MET A 1 -7.92 5.78 -17.73
N GLY A 2 -8.75 5.94 -18.78
CA GLY A 2 -8.65 7.05 -19.74
C GLY A 2 -8.95 6.62 -21.18
N LEU A 3 -9.07 7.59 -22.08
CA LEU A 3 -9.47 7.33 -23.47
C LEU A 3 -8.49 6.41 -24.23
N PRO A 4 -8.97 5.61 -25.20
CA PRO A 4 -8.09 4.85 -26.10
C PRO A 4 -7.09 5.76 -26.81
N GLY A 5 -5.80 5.42 -26.72
CA GLY A 5 -4.71 6.24 -27.27
C GLY A 5 -4.16 7.32 -26.33
N ALA A 6 -4.69 7.47 -25.11
CA ALA A 6 -4.18 8.46 -24.15
C ALA A 6 -2.80 8.14 -23.55
N GLY A 7 -2.21 6.98 -23.86
CA GLY A 7 -0.91 6.54 -23.35
C GLY A 7 -0.95 5.63 -22.11
N LYS A 8 -2.11 5.05 -21.78
CA LYS A 8 -2.28 4.15 -20.61
C LYS A 8 -1.29 2.99 -20.60
N THR A 9 -1.22 2.23 -21.68
CA THR A 9 -0.33 1.06 -21.79
C THR A 9 1.15 1.46 -21.69
N THR A 10 1.53 2.61 -22.24
CA THR A 10 2.90 3.15 -22.08
C THR A 10 3.22 3.45 -20.62
N LEU A 11 2.31 4.12 -19.90
CA LEU A 11 2.48 4.40 -18.47
C LEU A 11 2.53 3.10 -17.65
N ALA A 12 1.62 2.16 -17.91
CA ALA A 12 1.56 0.89 -17.19
C ALA A 12 2.81 0.04 -17.40
N ALA A 13 3.30 -0.07 -18.64
CA ALA A 13 4.52 -0.82 -18.97
C ALA A 13 5.78 -0.23 -18.33
N GLY A 14 5.85 1.10 -18.18
CA GLY A 14 6.95 1.76 -17.48
C GLY A 14 6.83 1.75 -15.95
N LEU A 15 5.59 1.69 -15.43
CA LEU A 15 5.30 1.67 -14.00
C LEU A 15 5.49 0.29 -13.38
N ALA A 16 5.08 -0.77 -14.08
CA ALA A 16 5.10 -2.13 -13.54
C ALA A 16 6.49 -2.58 -13.05
N PRO A 17 7.60 -2.34 -13.78
CA PRO A 17 8.94 -2.67 -13.29
C PRO A 17 9.35 -1.90 -12.03
N ARG A 18 8.97 -0.62 -11.91
CA ARG A 18 9.30 0.23 -10.74
C ARG A 18 8.61 -0.24 -9.46
N LEU A 19 7.41 -0.79 -9.60
CA LEU A 19 6.63 -1.33 -8.49
C LEU A 19 6.84 -2.83 -8.28
N ASN A 20 7.63 -3.50 -9.13
CA ASN A 20 7.67 -4.96 -9.22
C ASN A 20 6.24 -5.57 -9.32
N ALA A 21 5.41 -4.96 -10.15
CA ALA A 21 4.00 -5.25 -10.28
C ALA A 21 3.71 -6.20 -11.44
N VAL A 22 2.61 -6.94 -11.34
CA VAL A 22 2.01 -7.67 -12.46
C VAL A 22 1.20 -6.69 -13.31
N HIS A 23 1.56 -6.54 -14.58
CA HIS A 23 0.80 -5.71 -15.52
C HIS A 23 -0.29 -6.55 -16.20
N PHE A 24 -1.56 -6.21 -15.94
CA PHE A 24 -2.70 -6.73 -16.66
C PHE A 24 -3.08 -5.78 -17.80
N ASN A 25 -2.70 -6.14 -19.03
CA ASN A 25 -3.16 -5.42 -20.21
C ASN A 25 -4.59 -5.84 -20.58
N ALA A 26 -5.50 -4.88 -20.73
CA ALA A 26 -6.91 -5.19 -20.97
C ALA A 26 -7.17 -5.97 -22.27
N ASP A 27 -6.48 -5.62 -23.35
CA ASP A 27 -6.64 -6.28 -24.65
C ASP A 27 -6.08 -7.70 -24.62
N GLU A 28 -4.95 -7.92 -23.93
CA GLU A 28 -4.37 -9.25 -23.72
C GLU A 28 -5.24 -10.14 -22.84
N VAL A 29 -5.78 -9.61 -21.74
CA VAL A 29 -6.71 -10.34 -20.87
C VAL A 29 -7.98 -10.70 -21.65
N ARG A 30 -8.51 -9.78 -22.46
CA ARG A 30 -9.66 -10.04 -23.33
C ARG A 30 -9.38 -11.17 -24.31
N LYS A 31 -8.22 -11.12 -24.97
CA LYS A 31 -7.81 -12.11 -25.97
C LYS A 31 -7.54 -13.49 -25.36
N ASN A 32 -7.04 -13.57 -24.13
CA ASN A 32 -6.52 -14.82 -23.58
C ASN A 32 -7.40 -15.45 -22.50
N VAL A 33 -8.01 -14.62 -21.64
CA VAL A 33 -8.79 -15.06 -20.48
C VAL A 33 -10.29 -14.89 -20.75
N ASN A 34 -10.70 -13.69 -21.16
CA ASN A 34 -12.12 -13.32 -21.35
C ASN A 34 -12.57 -13.50 -22.81
N LYS A 35 -12.20 -14.63 -23.43
CA LYS A 35 -12.46 -14.94 -24.85
C LYS A 35 -13.94 -15.09 -25.18
N ASP A 36 -14.74 -15.43 -24.18
CA ASP A 36 -16.19 -15.60 -24.24
C ASP A 36 -16.94 -14.26 -24.32
N LEU A 37 -16.30 -13.14 -23.95
CA LEU A 37 -16.97 -11.84 -23.84
C LEU A 37 -16.93 -11.07 -25.16
N GLY A 38 -18.10 -10.57 -25.57
CA GLY A 38 -18.28 -9.63 -26.67
C GLY A 38 -18.03 -8.17 -26.26
N PHE A 39 -18.67 -7.22 -26.94
CA PHE A 39 -18.54 -5.78 -26.71
C PHE A 39 -19.81 -5.12 -26.19
N SER A 40 -20.81 -5.92 -25.79
CA SER A 40 -22.04 -5.41 -25.16
C SER A 40 -21.74 -4.72 -23.81
N GLU A 41 -22.67 -3.95 -23.28
CA GLU A 41 -22.49 -3.29 -21.99
C GLU A 41 -22.28 -4.31 -20.86
N SER A 42 -23.07 -5.39 -20.83
CA SER A 42 -22.90 -6.49 -19.86
C SER A 42 -21.53 -7.16 -20.00
N ASP A 43 -21.05 -7.39 -21.23
CA ASP A 43 -19.72 -7.96 -21.45
C ASP A 43 -18.60 -7.03 -20.98
N ARG A 44 -18.79 -5.71 -21.10
CA ARG A 44 -17.81 -4.71 -20.63
C ARG A 44 -17.76 -4.67 -19.10
N VAL A 45 -18.92 -4.77 -18.44
CA VAL A 45 -19.01 -4.87 -16.98
C VAL A 45 -18.37 -6.17 -16.48
N GLU A 46 -18.70 -7.31 -17.09
CA GLU A 46 -18.13 -8.60 -16.71
C GLU A 46 -16.62 -8.65 -16.97
N HIS A 47 -16.17 -8.07 -18.08
CA HIS A 47 -14.74 -7.95 -18.36
C HIS A 47 -14.02 -7.11 -17.29
N ALA A 48 -14.64 -6.01 -16.84
CA ALA A 48 -14.11 -5.18 -15.76
C ALA A 48 -14.04 -5.95 -14.43
N HIS A 49 -15.12 -6.63 -14.06
CA HIS A 49 -15.21 -7.45 -12.86
C HIS A 49 -14.13 -8.54 -12.83
N ARG A 50 -14.00 -9.34 -13.90
CA ARG A 50 -12.96 -10.39 -14.00
C ARG A 50 -11.55 -9.81 -13.93
N MET A 51 -11.32 -8.66 -14.56
CA MET A 51 -10.01 -8.01 -14.54
C MET A 51 -9.66 -7.47 -13.14
N GLY A 52 -10.64 -6.91 -12.43
CA GLY A 52 -10.50 -6.50 -11.02
C GLY A 52 -10.16 -7.70 -10.13
N TRP A 53 -10.93 -8.78 -10.24
CA TRP A 53 -10.70 -10.01 -9.48
C TRP A 53 -9.30 -10.61 -9.69
N LEU A 54 -8.76 -10.56 -10.91
CA LEU A 54 -7.39 -10.99 -11.22
C LEU A 54 -6.34 -10.12 -10.50
N CYS A 55 -6.56 -8.80 -10.49
CA CYS A 55 -5.69 -7.86 -9.77
C CYS A 55 -5.73 -8.15 -8.26
N ASP A 56 -6.92 -8.42 -7.71
CA ASP A 56 -7.10 -8.72 -6.28
C ASP A 56 -6.34 -9.98 -5.85
N GLN A 57 -6.18 -10.98 -6.72
CA GLN A 57 -5.40 -12.18 -6.37
C GLN A 57 -3.92 -11.85 -6.17
N VAL A 58 -3.37 -10.92 -6.95
CA VAL A 58 -1.99 -10.45 -6.79
C VAL A 58 -1.83 -9.64 -5.50
N VAL A 59 -2.81 -8.77 -5.21
CA VAL A 59 -2.80 -7.96 -3.98
C VAL A 59 -2.92 -8.84 -2.73
N LYS A 60 -3.76 -9.88 -2.75
CA LYS A 60 -3.93 -10.82 -1.62
C LYS A 60 -2.62 -11.50 -1.20
N VAL A 61 -1.71 -11.77 -2.14
CA VAL A 61 -0.39 -12.35 -1.84
C VAL A 61 0.67 -11.30 -1.51
N GLY A 62 0.31 -10.02 -1.48
CA GLY A 62 1.17 -8.89 -1.13
C GLY A 62 1.93 -8.28 -2.32
N GLY A 63 1.53 -8.60 -3.55
CA GLY A 63 2.11 -7.99 -4.76
C GLY A 63 1.35 -6.74 -5.23
N PHE A 64 1.97 -5.99 -6.13
CA PHE A 64 1.29 -4.91 -6.85
C PHE A 64 0.70 -5.41 -8.17
N ALA A 65 -0.47 -4.91 -8.55
CA ALA A 65 -1.07 -5.11 -9.86
C ALA A 65 -1.29 -3.75 -10.55
N VAL A 66 -1.00 -3.68 -11.85
CA VAL A 66 -1.25 -2.49 -12.67
C VAL A 66 -2.18 -2.89 -13.82
N ALA A 67 -3.36 -2.28 -13.90
CA ALA A 67 -4.32 -2.49 -14.98
C ALA A 67 -4.42 -1.25 -15.89
N ASP A 68 -4.16 -1.40 -17.19
CA ASP A 68 -4.23 -0.28 -18.16
C ASP A 68 -5.62 -0.12 -18.82
N PHE A 69 -6.65 -0.49 -18.08
CA PHE A 69 -8.02 -0.61 -18.56
C PHE A 69 -8.70 0.74 -18.84
N ILE A 70 -9.66 0.76 -19.76
CA ILE A 70 -10.38 1.97 -20.17
C ILE A 70 -11.37 2.43 -19.09
N CYS A 71 -12.10 1.50 -18.45
CA CYS A 71 -13.14 1.76 -17.43
C CYS A 71 -14.04 2.97 -17.77
N PRO A 72 -14.76 2.93 -18.91
CA PRO A 72 -15.38 4.12 -19.47
C PRO A 72 -16.55 4.67 -18.65
N THR A 73 -17.27 3.81 -17.91
CA THR A 73 -18.48 4.20 -17.18
C THR A 73 -18.33 4.01 -15.66
N PRO A 74 -19.14 4.71 -14.84
CA PRO A 74 -19.18 4.47 -13.38
C PRO A 74 -19.41 3.00 -13.02
N GLU A 75 -20.26 2.30 -13.76
CA GLU A 75 -20.61 0.89 -13.53
C GLU A 75 -19.41 -0.02 -13.77
N THR A 76 -18.68 0.18 -14.87
CA THR A 76 -17.46 -0.59 -15.15
C THR A 76 -16.35 -0.32 -14.12
N ARG A 77 -16.28 0.91 -13.59
CA ARG A 77 -15.36 1.25 -12.50
C ARG A 77 -15.73 0.54 -11.20
N ALA A 78 -17.02 0.59 -10.83
CA ALA A 78 -17.53 -0.08 -9.64
C ALA A 78 -17.33 -1.60 -9.71
N ALA A 79 -17.59 -2.21 -10.88
CA ALA A 79 -17.37 -3.63 -11.11
C ALA A 79 -15.90 -4.03 -10.96
N PHE A 80 -14.97 -3.20 -11.46
CA PHE A 80 -13.54 -3.45 -11.29
C PHE A 80 -13.11 -3.40 -9.82
N THR A 81 -13.68 -2.50 -9.01
CA THR A 81 -13.32 -2.31 -7.60
C THR A 81 -14.27 -3.03 -6.63
N GLU A 82 -15.03 -4.02 -7.10
CA GLU A 82 -16.01 -4.72 -6.24
C GLU A 82 -15.31 -5.52 -5.14
N GLY A 83 -14.14 -6.10 -5.44
CA GLY A 83 -13.35 -6.91 -4.49
C GLY A 83 -12.39 -6.11 -3.61
N GLY A 84 -12.19 -4.82 -3.87
CA GLY A 84 -11.24 -3.96 -3.15
C GLY A 84 -11.05 -2.58 -3.77
N GLU A 85 -10.44 -1.67 -3.01
CA GLU A 85 -10.09 -0.34 -3.50
C GLU A 85 -8.87 -0.38 -4.43
N ALA A 86 -8.83 0.54 -5.39
CA ALA A 86 -7.72 0.69 -6.32
C ALA A 86 -7.21 2.12 -6.33
N PHE A 87 -5.90 2.31 -6.50
CA PHE A 87 -5.31 3.62 -6.77
C PHE A 87 -5.61 4.02 -8.22
N VAL A 88 -6.50 4.99 -8.40
CA VAL A 88 -7.04 5.38 -9.70
C VAL A 88 -6.18 6.48 -10.33
N VAL A 89 -5.45 6.09 -11.38
CA VAL A 89 -4.78 7.03 -12.29
C VAL A 89 -5.71 7.36 -13.47
N TRP A 90 -6.11 8.62 -13.58
CA TRP A 90 -6.83 9.15 -14.74
C TRP A 90 -5.86 9.73 -15.76
N VAL A 91 -5.70 9.03 -16.88
CA VAL A 91 -4.84 9.45 -18.00
C VAL A 91 -5.65 10.33 -18.96
N ASP A 92 -5.53 11.64 -18.76
CA ASP A 92 -6.31 12.69 -19.40
C ASP A 92 -5.44 13.53 -20.36
N ARG A 93 -4.79 12.84 -21.30
CA ARG A 93 -3.84 13.47 -22.23
C ARG A 93 -4.46 13.88 -23.56
N ILE A 94 -5.66 13.38 -23.88
CA ILE A 94 -6.32 13.59 -25.17
C ILE A 94 -7.80 13.90 -24.95
N ARG A 95 -8.36 14.73 -25.83
CA ARG A 95 -9.79 15.07 -25.81
C ARG A 95 -10.68 14.05 -26.52
N LYS A 96 -10.12 13.32 -27.48
CA LYS A 96 -10.85 12.34 -28.30
C LYS A 96 -9.94 11.16 -28.62
N GLY A 97 -10.40 9.95 -28.33
CA GLY A 97 -9.75 8.70 -28.67
C GLY A 97 -10.06 8.21 -30.08
N ARG A 98 -9.45 7.09 -30.46
CA ARG A 98 -9.56 6.51 -31.82
C ARG A 98 -10.90 5.82 -32.13
N PHE A 99 -11.70 5.54 -31.11
CA PHE A 99 -12.95 4.79 -31.23
C PHE A 99 -14.15 5.67 -30.85
N GLU A 100 -15.05 5.93 -31.80
CA GLU A 100 -16.21 6.80 -31.63
C GLU A 100 -17.22 6.28 -30.59
N ASP A 101 -17.44 4.97 -30.54
CA ASP A 101 -18.30 4.33 -29.53
C ASP A 101 -17.81 4.62 -28.11
N THR A 102 -16.50 4.52 -27.91
CA THR A 102 -15.85 4.73 -26.62
C THR A 102 -15.83 6.20 -26.25
N ASN A 103 -15.63 7.09 -27.21
CA ASN A 103 -15.70 8.55 -26.98
C ASN A 103 -17.09 8.98 -26.50
N ARG A 104 -18.16 8.37 -27.03
CA ARG A 104 -19.54 8.68 -26.64
C ARG A 104 -19.90 8.19 -25.24
N MET A 105 -19.35 7.06 -24.83
CA MET A 105 -19.67 6.45 -23.53
C MET A 105 -18.70 6.81 -22.40
N PHE A 106 -17.56 7.44 -22.70
CA PHE A 106 -16.57 7.77 -21.67
C PHE A 106 -17.09 8.88 -20.77
N VAL A 107 -17.32 8.53 -19.51
CA VAL A 107 -17.67 9.47 -18.45
C VAL A 107 -16.40 9.72 -17.62
N PRO A 108 -15.84 10.95 -17.65
CA PRO A 108 -14.70 11.31 -16.80
C PRO A 108 -14.94 10.94 -15.33
N PRO A 109 -13.91 10.47 -14.61
CA PRO A 109 -14.07 10.09 -13.21
C PRO A 109 -14.21 11.33 -12.33
N GLU A 110 -15.18 11.33 -11.43
CA GLU A 110 -15.30 12.35 -10.38
C GLU A 110 -14.27 12.14 -9.25
N LYS A 111 -13.91 10.87 -9.00
CA LYS A 111 -12.93 10.46 -7.99
C LYS A 111 -11.75 9.76 -8.65
N TYR A 112 -10.56 10.26 -8.35
CA TYR A 112 -9.28 9.68 -8.78
C TYR A 112 -8.19 10.12 -7.80
N ASP A 113 -7.12 9.33 -7.69
CA ASP A 113 -5.99 9.64 -6.82
C ASP A 113 -4.95 10.51 -7.52
N LEU A 114 -4.75 10.29 -8.83
CA LEU A 114 -3.80 11.05 -9.63
C LEU A 114 -4.32 11.28 -11.05
N ARG A 115 -4.27 12.53 -11.53
CA ARG A 115 -4.58 12.90 -12.91
C ARG A 115 -3.28 13.15 -13.68
N VAL A 116 -3.18 12.53 -14.86
CA VAL A 116 -2.07 12.71 -15.81
C VAL A 116 -2.56 13.54 -17.00
N PRO A 117 -2.31 14.86 -17.02
CA PRO A 117 -2.71 15.75 -18.10
C PRO A 117 -1.78 15.63 -19.32
N ALA A 118 -2.02 16.47 -20.34
CA ALA A 118 -1.24 16.47 -21.57
C ALA A 118 0.23 16.87 -21.35
N GLU A 119 0.48 17.76 -20.39
CA GLU A 119 1.80 18.25 -20.04
C GLU A 119 2.66 17.18 -19.33
N GLY A 120 3.98 17.28 -19.44
CA GLY A 120 4.93 16.35 -18.83
C GLY A 120 5.24 15.11 -19.68
N THR A 121 6.40 14.51 -19.43
CA THR A 121 6.81 13.28 -20.12
C THR A 121 6.15 12.05 -19.49
N PRO A 122 5.99 10.93 -20.22
CA PRO A 122 5.55 9.68 -19.61
C PRO A 122 6.41 9.30 -18.40
N GLU A 123 7.73 9.46 -18.51
CA GLU A 123 8.69 9.11 -17.47
C GLU A 123 8.45 9.90 -16.17
N TYR A 124 8.25 11.22 -16.27
CA TYR A 124 7.91 12.05 -15.11
C TYR A 124 6.66 11.55 -14.39
N TRP A 125 5.60 11.25 -15.14
CA TRP A 125 4.35 10.78 -14.56
C TRP A 125 4.46 9.39 -13.97
N ILE A 126 5.24 8.50 -14.60
CA ILE A 126 5.50 7.19 -14.03
C ILE A 126 6.18 7.32 -12.67
N ASP A 127 7.17 8.21 -12.53
CA ASP A 127 7.83 8.45 -11.24
C ASP A 127 6.87 9.02 -10.19
N GLN A 128 6.02 9.98 -10.58
CA GLN A 128 5.01 10.55 -9.67
C GLN A 128 3.99 9.50 -9.21
N ILE A 129 3.53 8.64 -10.12
CA ILE A 129 2.61 7.53 -9.78
C ILE A 129 3.32 6.55 -8.86
N ALA A 130 4.54 6.13 -9.19
CA ALA A 130 5.31 5.19 -8.39
C ALA A 130 5.52 5.71 -6.95
N GLN A 131 5.89 6.98 -6.80
CA GLN A 131 6.05 7.62 -5.48
C GLN A 131 4.73 7.76 -4.71
N SER A 132 3.61 7.89 -5.41
CA SER A 132 2.29 7.98 -4.76
C SER A 132 1.80 6.60 -4.28
N VAL A 133 2.10 5.55 -5.05
CA VAL A 133 1.70 4.16 -4.74
C VAL A 133 2.64 3.51 -3.73
N ARG A 134 3.96 3.68 -3.91
CA ARG A 134 5.00 3.19 -3.00
C ARG A 134 5.88 4.37 -2.60
N PRO A 135 5.45 5.17 -1.61
CA PRO A 135 6.23 6.30 -1.14
C PRO A 135 7.59 5.83 -0.63
N VAL A 136 8.63 6.62 -0.88
CA VAL A 136 9.95 6.41 -0.28
C VAL A 136 10.04 7.22 0.99
N PHE A 137 10.64 6.66 2.04
CA PHE A 137 10.78 7.35 3.32
C PHE A 137 11.63 8.61 3.11
N ASP A 138 11.07 9.77 3.45
CA ASP A 138 11.74 11.06 3.29
C ASP A 138 12.02 11.65 4.67
N ALA A 139 13.29 11.66 5.07
CA ALA A 139 13.71 12.16 6.37
C ALA A 139 13.39 13.65 6.62
N LYS A 140 13.00 14.41 5.58
CA LYS A 140 12.60 15.83 5.70
C LYS A 140 11.11 16.03 5.96
N LYS A 141 10.27 15.00 5.76
CA LYS A 141 8.83 15.08 6.01
C LYS A 141 8.49 14.93 7.50
N PRO A 142 7.38 15.52 7.98
CA PRO A 142 6.88 15.25 9.32
C PRO A 142 6.82 13.75 9.60
N THR A 143 7.38 13.32 10.73
CA THR A 143 7.55 11.90 11.08
C THR A 143 7.19 11.68 12.54
N ALA A 144 6.33 10.69 12.84
CA ALA A 144 6.10 10.28 14.23
C ALA A 144 7.17 9.27 14.69
N LEU A 145 7.63 9.38 15.93
CA LEU A 145 8.62 8.48 16.52
C LEU A 145 7.96 7.52 17.51
N PHE A 146 8.18 6.23 17.32
CA PHE A 146 7.76 5.17 18.26
C PHE A 146 8.98 4.43 18.80
N ILE A 147 9.20 4.46 20.11
CA ILE A 147 10.32 3.77 20.77
C ILE A 147 9.79 2.58 21.57
N GLY A 148 10.38 1.40 21.39
CA GLY A 148 9.96 0.20 22.12
C GLY A 148 10.95 -0.95 21.99
N ARG A 149 10.73 -2.00 22.79
CA ARG A 149 11.49 -3.26 22.70
C ARG A 149 10.94 -4.20 21.63
N TYR A 150 9.60 -4.27 21.53
CA TYR A 150 8.87 -5.10 20.58
C TYR A 150 9.24 -6.59 20.60
N GLN A 151 9.35 -7.18 21.79
CA GLN A 151 9.74 -8.59 21.98
C GLN A 151 8.63 -9.42 22.66
N PRO A 152 7.78 -10.16 21.94
CA PRO A 152 7.61 -10.14 20.49
C PRO A 152 6.79 -8.93 20.02
N PHE A 153 6.96 -8.57 18.75
CA PHE A 153 6.04 -7.66 18.07
C PHE A 153 4.68 -8.34 17.90
N HIS A 154 3.59 -7.61 18.08
CA HIS A 154 2.22 -8.14 18.12
C HIS A 154 1.20 -7.08 17.66
N ASP A 155 -0.07 -7.47 17.54
CA ASP A 155 -1.11 -6.64 16.90
C ASP A 155 -1.35 -5.30 17.60
N GLY A 156 -1.30 -5.25 18.93
CA GLY A 156 -1.34 -3.98 19.67
C GLY A 156 -0.24 -2.98 19.25
N HIS A 157 1.00 -3.45 19.05
CA HIS A 157 2.08 -2.59 18.55
C HIS A 157 1.82 -2.14 17.11
N ARG A 158 1.36 -3.07 16.26
CA ARG A 158 0.99 -2.77 14.86
C ARG A 158 -0.08 -1.68 14.82
N ALA A 159 -1.15 -1.82 15.59
CA ALA A 159 -2.25 -0.86 15.64
C ALA A 159 -1.78 0.55 16.05
N LEU A 160 -0.91 0.66 17.06
CA LEU A 160 -0.34 1.96 17.48
C LEU A 160 0.44 2.63 16.34
N ILE A 161 1.32 1.86 15.68
CA ILE A 161 2.16 2.38 14.60
C ILE A 161 1.31 2.76 13.38
N VAL A 162 0.30 1.94 13.04
CA VAL A 162 -0.65 2.22 11.95
C VAL A 162 -1.45 3.49 12.22
N GLU A 163 -1.87 3.73 13.46
CA GLU A 163 -2.54 4.98 13.82
C GLU A 163 -1.59 6.20 13.67
N GLY A 164 -0.31 6.05 14.02
CA GLY A 164 0.72 7.05 13.75
C GLY A 164 0.91 7.33 12.26
N LEU A 165 0.97 6.27 11.44
CA LEU A 165 1.02 6.35 9.98
C LEU A 165 -0.20 7.09 9.42
N ARG A 166 -1.40 6.81 9.95
CA ARG A 166 -2.65 7.47 9.54
C ARG A 166 -2.65 8.97 9.87
N ARG A 167 -2.17 9.35 11.06
CA ARG A 167 -2.17 10.76 11.51
C ARG A 167 -1.09 11.62 10.84
N VAL A 168 0.12 11.08 10.68
CA VAL A 168 1.30 11.89 10.30
C VAL A 168 1.77 11.61 8.86
N GLY A 169 1.45 10.45 8.30
CA GLY A 169 1.88 10.07 6.96
C GLY A 169 3.08 9.12 6.97
N GLN A 170 4.06 9.33 7.86
CA GLN A 170 5.22 8.44 8.03
C GLN A 170 5.70 8.31 9.49
N VAL A 171 6.39 7.21 9.78
CA VAL A 171 6.84 6.86 11.13
C VAL A 171 8.29 6.37 11.18
N CYS A 172 9.00 6.70 12.25
CA CYS A 172 10.29 6.13 12.61
C CYS A 172 10.10 5.22 13.83
N ILE A 173 10.51 3.96 13.71
CA ILE A 173 10.34 2.95 14.75
C ILE A 173 11.72 2.65 15.33
N GLY A 174 11.96 3.16 16.53
CA GLY A 174 13.17 2.90 17.30
C GLY A 174 13.06 1.62 18.10
N VAL A 175 13.86 0.62 17.74
CA VAL A 175 13.89 -0.68 18.44
C VAL A 175 15.02 -0.70 19.45
N ARG A 176 14.67 -0.78 20.73
CA ARG A 176 15.62 -0.85 21.83
C ARG A 176 16.29 -2.22 21.88
N ASP A 177 17.57 -2.27 21.57
CA ASP A 177 18.34 -3.51 21.63
C ASP A 177 18.58 -3.91 23.10
N THR A 178 17.91 -4.98 23.50
CA THR A 178 17.91 -5.53 24.86
C THR A 178 18.17 -7.03 24.86
N ALA A 179 18.62 -7.57 23.72
CA ALA A 179 18.83 -8.99 23.55
C ALA A 179 19.88 -9.51 24.55
N GLY A 180 19.56 -10.62 25.21
CA GLY A 180 20.47 -11.25 26.17
C GLY A 180 20.59 -10.55 27.53
N LEU A 181 19.79 -9.50 27.80
CA LEU A 181 19.73 -8.88 29.13
C LEU A 181 18.89 -9.70 30.12
N ASP A 182 17.84 -10.36 29.64
CA ASP A 182 16.98 -11.23 30.45
C ASP A 182 16.19 -12.23 29.54
N GLU A 183 15.56 -13.23 30.16
CA GLU A 183 14.69 -14.21 29.45
C GLU A 183 13.48 -13.56 28.77
N LYS A 184 13.14 -12.32 29.16
CA LYS A 184 12.02 -11.55 28.61
C LYS A 184 12.43 -10.80 27.33
N ASN A 185 13.71 -10.77 26.95
CA ASN A 185 14.22 -10.11 25.74
C ASN A 185 15.08 -11.09 24.91
N PRO A 186 14.47 -12.16 24.34
CA PRO A 186 15.21 -13.21 23.65
C PRO A 186 15.68 -12.85 22.23
N PHE A 187 15.18 -11.76 21.63
CA PHE A 187 15.37 -11.43 20.22
C PHE A 187 16.30 -10.23 20.01
N GLY A 188 17.27 -10.39 19.10
CA GLY A 188 18.12 -9.30 18.60
C GLY A 188 17.36 -8.30 17.73
N PHE A 189 17.96 -7.12 17.54
CA PHE A 189 17.42 -6.06 16.68
C PHE A 189 16.95 -6.58 15.31
N GLU A 190 17.80 -7.36 14.64
CA GLU A 190 17.53 -7.88 13.29
C GLU A 190 16.28 -8.76 13.22
N HIS A 191 16.07 -9.61 14.23
CA HIS A 191 14.88 -10.45 14.32
C HIS A 191 13.62 -9.60 14.52
N VAL A 192 13.68 -8.61 15.42
CA VAL A 192 12.55 -7.72 15.70
C VAL A 192 12.23 -6.86 14.47
N ARG A 193 13.25 -6.33 13.80
CA ARG A 193 13.12 -5.56 12.55
C ARG A 193 12.39 -6.37 11.49
N ALA A 194 12.83 -7.59 11.22
CA ALA A 194 12.18 -8.45 10.22
C ALA A 194 10.69 -8.71 10.52
N ARG A 195 10.33 -8.88 11.81
CA ARG A 195 8.92 -9.04 12.21
C ARG A 195 8.10 -7.77 12.03
N ILE A 196 8.67 -6.60 12.35
CA ILE A 196 8.01 -5.30 12.13
C ILE A 196 7.81 -5.06 10.63
N GLU A 197 8.84 -5.24 9.82
CA GLU A 197 8.79 -5.06 8.36
C GLU A 197 7.76 -6.00 7.72
N HIS A 198 7.72 -7.26 8.16
CA HIS A 198 6.70 -8.20 7.68
C HIS A 198 5.28 -7.77 8.06
N ALA A 199 5.07 -7.36 9.32
CA ALA A 199 3.75 -6.97 9.82
C ALA A 199 3.24 -5.62 9.26
N LEU A 200 4.16 -4.76 8.80
CA LEU A 200 3.87 -3.44 8.22
C LEU A 200 4.14 -3.39 6.71
N ARG A 201 4.30 -4.53 6.04
CA ARG A 201 4.68 -4.61 4.61
C ARG A 201 3.78 -3.78 3.68
N GLU A 202 2.51 -3.62 4.02
CA GLU A 202 1.55 -2.81 3.25
C GLU A 202 1.82 -1.30 3.34
N TYR A 203 2.61 -0.87 4.31
CA TYR A 203 2.99 0.52 4.55
C TYR A 203 4.46 0.78 4.17
N GLU A 204 5.07 -0.11 3.38
CA GLU A 204 6.48 -0.01 3.00
C GLU A 204 6.83 1.40 2.46
N GLY A 205 7.97 1.91 2.92
CA GLY A 205 8.48 3.23 2.57
C GLY A 205 7.73 4.40 3.23
N ARG A 206 6.67 4.14 4.01
CA ARG A 206 6.12 5.09 4.99
C ARG A 206 6.70 4.91 6.39
N PHE A 207 7.54 3.90 6.59
CA PHE A 207 8.23 3.71 7.86
C PHE A 207 9.71 3.41 7.68
N THR A 208 10.48 3.66 8.73
CA THR A 208 11.85 3.19 8.88
C THR A 208 12.04 2.55 10.25
N VAL A 209 12.88 1.53 10.34
CA VAL A 209 13.20 0.84 11.60
C VAL A 209 14.67 1.07 11.92
N VAL A 210 14.94 1.69 13.07
CA VAL A 210 16.29 2.06 13.49
C VAL A 210 16.67 1.40 14.81
N PRO A 211 17.91 0.92 14.97
CA PRO A 211 18.37 0.38 16.24
C PRO A 211 18.56 1.51 17.25
N LEU A 212 18.16 1.28 18.48
CA LEU A 212 18.42 2.14 19.62
C LEU A 212 19.19 1.37 20.69
N PRO A 213 20.15 2.00 21.40
CA PRO A 213 20.78 1.40 22.56
C PRO A 213 19.75 1.19 23.68
N ASN A 214 20.12 0.52 24.77
CA ASN A 214 19.23 0.35 25.93
C ASN A 214 18.94 1.69 26.64
N LEU A 215 17.93 2.41 26.15
CA LEU A 215 17.46 3.69 26.69
C LEU A 215 16.77 3.53 28.05
N SER A 216 17.16 4.37 29.00
CA SER A 216 16.53 4.53 30.32
C SER A 216 15.66 5.78 30.41
N HIS A 217 16.01 6.86 29.71
CA HIS A 217 15.33 8.16 29.78
C HIS A 217 15.21 8.78 28.39
N VAL A 218 14.14 9.55 28.17
CA VAL A 218 13.97 10.43 27.00
C VAL A 218 13.73 11.84 27.54
N PHE A 219 14.72 12.71 27.41
CA PHE A 219 14.61 14.12 27.79
C PHE A 219 14.32 14.97 26.55
N TYR A 220 13.49 16.00 26.70
CA TYR A 220 13.19 16.96 25.64
C TYR A 220 13.26 18.39 26.19
N GLY A 221 13.64 19.34 25.34
CA GLY A 221 13.80 20.74 25.71
C GLY A 221 12.54 21.58 25.53
N ARG A 222 12.71 22.90 25.65
CA ARG A 222 11.69 23.88 25.24
C ARG A 222 11.72 24.03 23.71
N ASP A 223 10.55 24.18 23.08
CA ASP A 223 10.40 24.46 21.64
C ASP A 223 11.08 23.45 20.70
N VAL A 224 10.98 22.16 21.01
CA VAL A 224 11.64 21.06 20.24
C VAL A 224 11.14 20.86 18.81
N GLY A 225 10.14 21.64 18.36
CA GLY A 225 9.61 21.59 16.99
C GLY A 225 8.74 20.36 16.68
N TYR A 226 8.45 19.52 17.66
CA TYR A 226 7.53 18.38 17.55
C TYR A 226 6.60 18.28 18.76
N LYS A 227 5.47 17.58 18.58
CA LYS A 227 4.49 17.31 19.65
C LYS A 227 4.81 15.99 20.33
N VAL A 228 4.59 15.94 21.64
CA VAL A 228 4.65 14.71 22.44
C VAL A 228 3.23 14.35 22.82
N GLU A 229 2.72 13.24 22.30
CA GLU A 229 1.33 12.81 22.49
C GLU A 229 1.30 11.32 22.87
N ARG A 230 0.35 10.96 23.74
CA ARG A 230 0.02 9.56 24.04
C ARG A 230 -1.13 9.13 23.13
N ILE A 231 -1.00 7.99 22.46
CA ILE A 231 -2.08 7.38 21.67
C ILE A 231 -2.72 6.29 22.53
N ASP A 232 -4.01 6.45 22.83
CA ASP A 232 -4.82 5.45 23.51
C ASP A 232 -5.63 4.68 22.44
N LEU A 233 -5.45 3.36 22.36
CA LEU A 233 -6.25 2.47 21.49
C LEU A 233 -7.46 1.91 22.25
N ASP A 234 -8.44 1.35 21.55
CA ASP A 234 -9.58 0.65 22.19
C ASP A 234 -9.14 -0.46 23.16
N ASP A 235 -9.88 -0.63 24.25
CA ASP A 235 -9.55 -1.51 25.39
C ASP A 235 -9.23 -2.96 24.98
N ALA A 236 -9.91 -3.48 23.96
CA ALA A 236 -9.70 -4.84 23.45
C ALA A 236 -8.31 -5.04 22.80
N LEU A 237 -7.76 -4.02 22.14
CA LEU A 237 -6.43 -4.05 21.53
C LEU A 237 -5.32 -3.80 22.56
N GLN A 238 -5.61 -3.01 23.60
CA GLN A 238 -4.70 -2.79 24.74
C GLN A 238 -4.48 -4.07 25.57
N ALA A 239 -5.47 -4.96 25.62
CA ALA A 239 -5.39 -6.24 26.34
C ALA A 239 -4.43 -7.26 25.71
N ILE A 240 -4.01 -7.08 24.46
CA ILE A 240 -3.04 -7.95 23.79
C ILE A 240 -1.65 -7.67 24.37
N SER A 241 -1.26 -8.41 25.41
CA SER A 241 0.04 -8.24 26.08
C SER A 241 1.12 -9.17 25.54
N ALA A 242 2.35 -8.66 25.44
CA ALA A 242 3.52 -9.46 25.06
C ALA A 242 3.72 -10.72 25.92
N THR A 243 3.34 -10.68 27.21
CA THR A 243 3.42 -11.82 28.13
C THR A 243 2.52 -12.98 27.68
N SER A 244 1.28 -12.68 27.25
CA SER A 244 0.32 -13.69 26.78
C SER A 244 0.72 -14.33 25.45
N VAL A 245 1.37 -13.56 24.57
CA VAL A 245 1.90 -14.04 23.28
C VAL A 245 3.13 -14.90 23.48
N ARG A 246 4.02 -14.55 24.44
CA ARG A 246 5.20 -15.35 24.76
C ARG A 246 4.84 -16.75 25.24
N SER A 247 3.87 -16.89 26.16
CA SER A 247 3.43 -18.20 26.64
C SER A 247 3.05 -19.12 25.48
N ARG A 248 2.22 -18.64 24.56
CA ARG A 248 1.79 -19.44 23.39
C ARG A 248 2.92 -19.82 22.45
N LEU A 249 3.92 -18.94 22.27
CA LEU A 249 5.08 -19.21 21.41
C LEU A 249 6.00 -20.27 22.02
N PHE A 250 6.21 -20.25 23.34
CA PHE A 250 7.03 -21.25 24.03
C PHE A 250 6.29 -22.59 24.20
N ASP A 251 4.98 -22.58 24.40
CA ASP A 251 4.16 -23.81 24.47
C ASP A 251 4.14 -24.56 23.12
N ALA A 252 4.10 -23.85 21.99
CA ALA A 252 4.12 -24.46 20.65
C ALA A 252 5.48 -25.05 20.24
N GLN A 253 6.57 -24.67 20.92
CA GLN A 253 7.91 -25.23 20.69
C GLN A 253 8.25 -26.38 21.66
N GLY A 254 7.45 -26.61 22.70
CA GLY A 254 7.63 -27.69 23.68
C GLY A 254 6.85 -28.98 23.37
N SER A 255 6.11 -29.02 22.25
CA SER A 255 5.26 -30.14 21.85
C SER A 255 5.72 -30.86 20.57
N ALA A 256 7.03 -30.85 20.28
CA ALA A 256 7.66 -31.62 19.21
C ALA A 256 8.61 -32.67 19.79
#